data_AF-A0AAD6SMI8-F1
#
_entry.id   AF-A0AAD6SMI8-F1
#
_cell.length_a   1.000
_cell.length_b   1.000
_cell.length_c   1.000
_cell.angle_alpha   90.00
_cell.angle_beta   90.00
_cell.angle_gamma   90.00
#
_symmetry.space_group_name_H-M   'P 1'
#
loop_
_entity.id
_entity.type
_entity.pdbx_description
1 polymer ?
#
loop_
_entity_poly.entity_id
_entity_poly.type
_entity_poly.pdbx_seq_one_letter_code
_entity_poly.pdbx_strand_id
1 'polypeptide(L)'
;SFSYGHAKKYSAATPSTNVPIGCELCEIVRPRKTHPAFWKYSLPSHIRSTHPRHWNDIDGVPQDLAPDFANKIAISREELAAFGIAMGLTDA
;
A
#
# COMPACT_ATOMS: atom_id res chain seq x y z
N SER A 1 -22.53 -9.81 5.72
CA SER A 1 -21.30 -9.17 6.22
C SER A 1 -20.57 -8.57 5.04
N PHE A 2 -20.04 -7.35 5.16
CA PHE A 2 -19.29 -6.70 4.09
C PHE A 2 -17.81 -7.11 4.13
N SER A 3 -17.18 -7.35 2.98
CA SER A 3 -15.79 -7.81 2.89
C SER A 3 -15.10 -7.29 1.64
N TYR A 4 -13.84 -6.88 1.78
CA TYR A 4 -12.97 -6.52 0.67
C TYR A 4 -12.25 -7.72 0.05
N GLY A 5 -12.61 -8.96 0.38
CA GLY A 5 -11.86 -10.17 -0.02
C GLY A 5 -11.53 -10.26 -1.51
N HIS A 6 -12.50 -9.96 -2.38
CA HIS A 6 -12.30 -9.92 -3.83
C HIS A 6 -11.37 -8.78 -4.27
N ALA A 7 -11.53 -7.60 -3.67
CA ALA A 7 -10.72 -6.42 -3.94
C ALA A 7 -9.30 -6.49 -3.36
N LYS A 8 -8.91 -7.57 -2.66
CA LYS A 8 -7.53 -7.78 -2.22
C LYS A 8 -6.65 -8.47 -3.26
N LYS A 9 -7.24 -8.98 -4.34
CA LYS A 9 -6.57 -9.78 -5.35
C LYS A 9 -6.73 -9.14 -6.71
N TYR A 10 -5.60 -8.86 -7.35
CA TYR A 10 -5.60 -8.38 -8.72
C TYR A 10 -6.21 -9.42 -9.65
N SER A 11 -7.02 -8.97 -10.59
CA SER A 11 -7.39 -9.73 -11.79
C SER A 11 -7.58 -8.75 -12.95
N ALA A 12 -7.50 -9.22 -14.19
CA ALA A 12 -7.74 -8.36 -15.35
C ALA A 12 -9.15 -7.73 -15.36
N ALA A 13 -10.15 -8.44 -14.81
CA ALA A 13 -11.52 -7.92 -14.67
C ALA A 13 -11.70 -6.99 -13.47
N THR A 14 -10.84 -7.10 -12.45
CA THR A 14 -10.86 -6.30 -11.22
C THR A 14 -9.43 -5.84 -10.90
N PRO A 15 -8.88 -4.89 -11.67
CA PRO A 15 -7.46 -4.55 -11.58
C PRO A 15 -7.12 -3.76 -10.32
N SER A 16 -8.09 -3.11 -9.71
CA SER A 16 -7.87 -2.32 -8.49
C SER A 16 -7.88 -3.18 -7.25
N THR A 17 -6.76 -3.17 -6.52
CA THR A 17 -6.66 -3.70 -5.16
C THR A 17 -6.71 -2.62 -4.08
N ASN A 18 -7.23 -1.43 -4.41
CA ASN A 18 -7.29 -0.29 -3.50
C ASN A 18 -8.30 -0.52 -2.37
N VAL A 19 -7.81 -1.06 -1.25
CA VAL A 19 -8.60 -1.35 -0.05
C VAL A 19 -8.03 -0.58 1.15
N PRO A 20 -8.82 -0.34 2.21
CA PRO A 20 -8.28 0.17 3.45
C PRO A 20 -7.35 -0.85 4.12
N ILE A 21 -6.15 -0.41 4.47
CA ILE A 21 -5.12 -1.19 5.17
C ILE A 21 -4.73 -0.43 6.44
N GLY A 22 -4.70 -1.13 7.58
CA GLY A 22 -4.18 -0.58 8.83
C GLY A 22 -2.68 -0.33 8.74
N CYS A 23 -2.22 0.88 9.08
CA CYS A 23 -0.80 1.19 9.14
C CYS A 23 -0.18 0.60 10.41
N GLU A 24 0.60 -0.48 10.27
CA GLU A 24 1.21 -1.19 11.40
C GLU A 24 2.30 -0.34 12.11
N LEU A 25 2.75 0.75 11.50
CA LEU A 25 3.69 1.72 12.07
C LEU A 25 3.02 2.77 12.97
N CYS A 26 1.72 3.00 12.79
CA CYS A 26 0.95 3.92 13.62
C CYS A 26 0.61 3.28 14.97
N GLU A 27 0.49 4.11 16.00
CA GLU A 27 -0.05 3.65 17.28
C GLU A 27 -1.47 3.11 17.13
N ILE A 28 -1.80 2.10 17.96
CA ILE A 28 -3.11 1.48 17.97
C ILE A 28 -4.13 2.46 18.59
N VAL A 29 -5.22 2.72 17.87
CA VAL A 29 -6.31 3.58 18.35
C VAL A 29 -7.17 2.81 19.37
N ARG A 30 -7.29 3.39 20.57
CA ARG A 30 -8.18 2.89 21.63
C ARG A 30 -9.58 3.52 21.51
N PRO A 31 -10.66 2.81 21.89
CA PRO A 31 -10.71 1.47 22.51
C PRO A 31 -10.73 0.31 21.51
N ARG A 32 -10.80 0.59 20.20
CA ARG A 32 -11.05 -0.42 19.15
C ARG A 32 -9.89 -1.38 18.94
N LYS A 33 -8.70 -1.10 19.49
CA LYS A 33 -7.48 -1.92 19.37
C LYS A 33 -7.09 -2.17 17.92
N THR A 34 -7.27 -1.16 17.05
CA THR A 34 -6.97 -1.22 15.62
C THR A 34 -6.01 -0.11 15.22
N HIS A 35 -5.15 -0.38 14.25
CA HIS A 35 -4.36 0.67 13.60
C HIS A 35 -5.26 1.60 12.77
N PRO A 36 -4.90 2.89 12.62
CA PRO A 36 -5.51 3.78 11.63
C PRO A 36 -5.41 3.16 10.24
N ALA A 37 -6.50 3.21 9.48
CA ALA A 37 -6.58 2.64 8.15
C ALA A 37 -6.44 3.73 7.07
N PHE A 38 -5.65 3.42 6.05
CA PHE A 38 -5.48 4.26 4.87
C PHE A 38 -5.73 3.42 3.61
N TRP A 39 -6.15 4.06 2.53
CA TRP A 39 -6.27 3.39 1.24
C TRP A 39 -4.90 2.92 0.76
N LYS A 40 -4.82 1.70 0.22
CA LYS A 40 -3.56 1.10 -0.26
C LYS A 40 -2.75 2.07 -1.12
N TYR A 41 -3.40 2.81 -2.03
CA TYR A 41 -2.70 3.74 -2.93
C TYR A 41 -2.26 5.05 -2.25
N SER A 42 -2.88 5.46 -1.14
CA SER A 42 -2.46 6.65 -0.40
C SER A 42 -1.50 6.34 0.76
N LEU A 43 -1.39 5.07 1.16
CA LEU A 43 -0.56 4.64 2.28
C LEU A 43 0.94 4.96 2.09
N PRO A 44 1.57 4.84 0.89
CA PRO A 44 2.95 5.27 0.69
C PRO A 44 3.18 6.75 1.04
N SER A 45 2.26 7.64 0.64
CA SER A 45 2.33 9.07 0.97
C SER A 45 2.22 9.32 2.48
N HIS A 46 1.37 8.56 3.16
CA HIS A 46 1.29 8.58 4.63
C HIS A 46 2.60 8.12 5.28
N ILE A 47 3.19 7.01 4.83
CA ILE A 47 4.47 6.51 5.36
C ILE A 47 5.57 7.56 5.16
N ARG A 48 5.70 8.13 3.96
CA ARG A 48 6.67 9.18 3.65
C ARG A 48 6.58 10.39 4.60
N SER A 49 5.36 10.85 4.88
CA SER A 49 5.13 12.07 5.66
C SER A 49 5.14 11.84 7.18
N THR A 50 4.65 10.69 7.63
CA THR A 50 4.41 10.41 9.07
C THR A 50 5.44 9.45 9.66
N HIS A 51 6.06 8.61 8.83
CA HIS A 51 7.04 7.60 9.23
C HIS A 51 8.33 7.70 8.39
N PRO A 52 9.02 8.85 8.36
CA PRO A 52 10.14 9.07 7.44
C PRO A 52 11.31 8.09 7.62
N ARG A 53 11.46 7.47 8.79
CA ARG A 53 12.47 6.41 9.00
C ARG A 53 12.20 5.13 8.20
N HIS A 54 10.95 4.90 7.82
CA HIS A 54 10.50 3.75 7.01
C HIS A 54 10.26 4.15 5.56
N TRP A 55 10.87 5.25 5.10
CA TRP A 55 10.79 5.70 3.72
C TRP A 55 12.19 5.77 3.11
N ASN A 56 12.34 5.22 1.91
CA ASN A 56 13.56 5.32 1.11
C ASN A 56 13.36 6.41 0.04
N ASP A 57 14.08 7.52 0.17
CA ASP A 57 14.00 8.64 -0.78
C ASP A 57 14.69 8.35 -2.12
N ILE A 58 15.61 7.38 -2.18
CA ILE A 58 16.30 6.98 -3.40
C ILE A 58 15.35 6.18 -4.29
N ASP A 59 14.72 5.16 -3.71
CA ASP A 59 13.84 4.25 -4.44
C ASP A 59 12.38 4.73 -4.49
N GLY A 60 12.03 5.73 -3.68
CA GLY A 60 10.67 6.27 -3.60
C GLY A 60 9.64 5.28 -3.05
N VAL A 61 10.06 4.38 -2.15
CA VAL A 61 9.23 3.30 -1.59
C VAL A 61 9.39 3.16 -0.07
N PRO A 62 8.43 2.54 0.62
CA PRO A 62 8.60 2.15 2.02
C PRO A 62 9.73 1.13 2.22
N GLN A 63 10.44 1.21 3.35
CA GLN A 63 11.52 0.30 3.75
C GLN A 63 11.37 -0.17 5.19
N ASP A 64 12.11 -1.22 5.57
CA ASP A 64 12.15 -1.78 6.93
C ASP A 64 10.76 -2.10 7.50
N LEU A 65 9.89 -2.64 6.65
CA LEU A 65 8.55 -3.08 7.04
C LEU A 65 8.54 -4.56 7.37
N ALA A 66 7.67 -4.98 8.29
CA ALA A 66 7.38 -6.39 8.49
C ALA A 66 6.96 -7.04 7.15
N PRO A 67 7.43 -8.25 6.79
CA PRO A 67 7.18 -8.86 5.48
C PRO A 67 5.69 -8.93 5.11
N ASP A 68 4.84 -9.28 6.06
CA ASP A 68 3.39 -9.34 5.85
C ASP A 68 2.78 -7.96 5.56
N PHE A 69 3.28 -6.91 6.20
CA PHE A 69 2.82 -5.55 5.94
C PHE A 69 3.29 -5.08 4.56
N ALA A 70 4.56 -5.31 4.23
CA ALA A 70 5.10 -4.99 2.91
C ALA A 70 4.29 -5.66 1.78
N ASN A 71 4.00 -6.95 1.92
CA ASN A 71 3.20 -7.71 0.95
C ASN A 71 1.77 -7.18 0.81
N LYS A 72 1.13 -6.75 1.91
CA LYS A 72 -0.23 -6.20 1.87
C LYS A 72 -0.28 -4.88 1.10
N ILE A 73 0.76 -4.05 1.20
CA ILE A 73 0.76 -2.69 0.64
C ILE A 73 1.37 -2.61 -0.76
N ALA A 74 2.13 -3.64 -1.17
CA ALA A 74 2.75 -3.72 -2.49
C ALA A 74 1.72 -3.67 -3.62
N ILE A 75 1.93 -2.76 -4.58
CA ILE A 75 1.12 -2.64 -5.80
C ILE A 75 1.87 -3.39 -6.90
N SER A 76 1.22 -4.37 -7.53
CA SER A 76 1.92 -5.21 -8.52
C SER A 76 2.14 -4.45 -9.83
N ARG A 77 3.09 -4.91 -10.63
CA ARG A 77 3.37 -4.30 -11.94
C ARG A 77 2.18 -4.42 -12.90
N GLU A 78 1.47 -5.55 -12.83
CA GLU A 78 0.27 -5.82 -13.62
C GLU A 78 -0.86 -4.87 -13.21
N GLU A 79 -1.00 -4.60 -11.92
CA GLU A 79 -1.96 -3.64 -11.39
C GLU A 79 -1.65 -2.21 -11.86
N LEU A 80 -0.39 -1.78 -11.83
CA LEU A 80 0.01 -0.47 -12.37
C LEU A 80 -0.23 -0.38 -13.88
N ALA A 81 0.14 -1.41 -14.62
CA ALA A 81 -0.06 -1.47 -16.07
C ALA A 81 -1.55 -1.39 -16.45
N ALA A 82 -2.42 -2.04 -15.68
CA ALA A 82 -3.87 -2.00 -15.90
C ALA A 82 -4.47 -0.60 -15.70
N PHE A 83 -3.80 0.30 -14.97
CA PHE A 83 -4.19 1.71 -14.85
C PHE A 83 -3.63 2.60 -15.97
N GLY A 84 -2.94 2.03 -16.95
CA GLY A 84 -2.25 2.83 -17.98
C GLY A 84 -1.08 3.64 -17.42
N ILE A 85 -0.61 3.32 -16.21
CA ILE A 85 0.64 3.85 -15.67
C ILE A 85 1.75 3.07 -16.36
N ALA A 86 2.10 3.50 -17.56
CA ALA A 86 3.22 2.96 -18.31
C ALA A 86 4.50 3.18 -17.49
N MET A 87 5.25 2.10 -17.25
CA MET A 87 6.64 2.18 -16.77
C MET A 87 7.48 2.83 -17.86
N GLY A 88 7.46 4.16 -17.92
CA GLY A 88 8.45 4.97 -18.61
C GLY A 88 9.07 5.87 -17.57
N LEU A 89 10.23 5.47 -17.05
CA LEU A 89 11.31 6.26 -16.41
C LEU A 89 12.12 5.38 -15.43
N THR A 90 12.75 4.31 -15.92
CA THR A 90 14.06 3.84 -15.43
C THR A 90 14.76 3.06 -16.55
N ASP A 91 15.11 3.76 -17.61
CA ASP A 91 16.35 3.47 -18.33
C ASP A 91 17.22 4.73 -18.16
N ALA A 92 18.04 4.73 -17.11
CA ALA A 92 19.14 5.65 -16.89
C ALA A 92 20.24 4.90 -16.12
#